data_AF-A0A6A1Q5M5-F1
#
_entry.id   AF-A0A6A1Q5M5-F1
#
_cell.length_a   1.000
_cell.length_b   1.000
_cell.length_c   1.000
_cell.angle_alpha   90.00
_cell.angle_beta   90.00
_cell.angle_gamma   90.00
#
_symmetry.space_group_name_H-M   'P 1'
#
loop_
_entity.id
_entity.type
_entity.pdbx_description
1 polymer ?
#
loop_
_entity_poly.entity_id
_entity_poly.type
_entity_poly.pdbx_seq_one_letter_code
_entity_poly.pdbx_strand_id
1 'polypeptide(L)'
;MEAVLTEELDEEEQLVRRHRKEKKELQAKIQGMKNAVPKNDKKRRRQLTEDVAKLEAEMEQKHKEELEQLKLTSKESKIDSVAVNISNLVLENQPFRISKAQERWDKKAALEKEREERIAEAEIENLTGARHVESEKLAQILAARHLEIKQIPSDGHCMYRAIEDQLKEQDCSLDCGCLKMSDC
;
A
#
# COMPACT_ATOMS: atom_id res chain seq x y z
N MET A 1 43.78 1.13 -19.03
CA MET A 1 42.51 0.51 -18.59
C MET A 1 41.75 1.38 -17.57
N GLU A 2 42.36 2.38 -16.92
CA GLU A 2 41.64 3.31 -16.02
C GLU A 2 40.71 4.30 -16.74
N ALA A 3 41.05 4.77 -17.94
CA ALA A 3 40.29 5.83 -18.63
C ALA A 3 38.87 5.42 -19.10
N VAL A 4 38.64 4.14 -19.39
CA VAL A 4 37.32 3.67 -19.89
C VAL A 4 36.33 3.49 -18.73
N LEU A 5 36.82 3.12 -17.54
CA LEU A 5 35.99 2.99 -16.34
C LEU A 5 35.56 4.35 -15.78
N THR A 6 36.38 5.40 -15.95
CA THR A 6 36.01 6.76 -15.56
C THR A 6 34.93 7.34 -16.47
N GLU A 7 35.00 7.08 -17.78
CA GLU A 7 34.02 7.58 -18.75
C GLU A 7 32.63 6.91 -18.59
N GLU A 8 32.56 5.61 -18.33
CA GLU A 8 31.28 4.91 -18.10
C GLU A 8 30.55 5.38 -16.83
N LEU A 9 31.30 5.69 -15.77
CA LEU A 9 30.73 6.25 -14.53
C LEU A 9 30.19 7.67 -14.73
N ASP A 10 30.84 8.47 -15.57
CA ASP A 10 30.40 9.82 -15.92
C ASP A 10 29.11 9.81 -16.75
N GLU A 11 28.94 8.84 -17.66
CA GLU A 11 27.71 8.69 -18.46
C GLU A 11 26.51 8.25 -17.62
N GLU A 12 26.69 7.29 -16.71
CA GLU A 12 25.64 6.85 -15.78
C GLU A 12 25.22 7.99 -14.83
N GLU A 13 26.19 8.76 -14.30
CA GLU A 13 25.88 9.88 -13.43
C GLU A 13 25.11 11.00 -14.18
N GLN A 14 25.48 11.28 -15.42
CA GLN A 14 24.77 12.23 -16.27
C GLN A 14 23.33 11.77 -16.58
N LEU A 15 23.10 10.48 -16.80
CA LEU A 15 21.77 9.94 -17.02
C LEU A 15 20.91 10.08 -15.76
N VAL A 16 21.43 9.69 -14.60
CA VAL A 16 20.70 9.82 -13.31
C VAL A 16 20.37 11.29 -13.01
N ARG A 17 21.26 12.23 -13.35
CA ARG A 17 20.99 13.67 -13.22
C ARG A 17 19.85 14.13 -14.13
N ARG A 18 19.73 13.59 -15.35
CA ARG A 18 18.61 13.84 -16.26
C ARG A 18 17.30 13.27 -15.72
N HIS A 19 17.29 12.00 -15.31
CA HIS A 19 16.12 11.36 -14.69
C HIS A 19 15.60 12.15 -13.48
N ARG A 20 16.50 12.69 -12.64
CA ARG A 20 16.11 13.54 -11.51
C ARG A 20 15.43 14.84 -11.91
N LYS A 21 15.81 15.45 -13.04
CA LYS A 21 15.16 16.65 -13.57
C LYS A 21 13.78 16.30 -14.11
N GLU A 22 13.69 15.24 -14.91
CA GLU A 22 12.44 14.77 -15.49
C GLU A 22 11.41 14.36 -14.42
N LYS A 23 11.84 13.67 -13.35
CA LYS A 23 10.94 13.36 -12.22
C LYS A 23 10.41 14.63 -11.53
N LYS A 24 11.22 15.69 -11.42
CA LYS A 24 10.76 16.98 -10.87
C LYS A 24 9.76 17.69 -11.79
N GLU A 25 10.03 17.68 -13.09
CA GLU A 25 9.13 18.25 -14.10
C GLU A 25 7.80 17.49 -14.15
N LEU A 26 7.84 16.16 -14.07
CA LEU A 26 6.64 15.32 -13.96
C LEU A 26 5.83 15.68 -12.71
N GLN A 27 6.48 15.83 -11.55
CA GLN A 27 5.80 16.24 -10.32
C GLN A 27 5.16 17.63 -10.42
N ALA A 28 5.85 18.59 -11.05
CA ALA A 28 5.28 19.92 -11.30
C ALA A 28 4.04 19.83 -12.21
N LYS A 29 4.10 19.00 -13.26
CA LYS A 29 2.97 18.74 -14.16
C LYS A 29 1.79 18.08 -13.41
N ILE A 30 2.05 17.05 -12.60
CA ILE A 30 1.04 16.37 -11.77
C ILE A 30 0.37 17.37 -10.83
N GLN A 31 1.14 18.24 -10.18
CA GLN A 31 0.59 19.27 -9.31
C GLN A 31 -0.31 20.25 -10.08
N GLY A 32 0.10 20.66 -11.28
CA GLY A 32 -0.74 21.45 -12.19
C GLY A 32 -2.06 20.74 -12.53
N MET A 33 -2.01 19.46 -12.91
CA MET A 33 -3.21 18.68 -13.21
C MET A 33 -4.12 18.50 -11.98
N LYS A 34 -3.55 18.32 -10.78
CA LYS A 34 -4.29 18.23 -9.51
C LYS A 34 -4.98 19.53 -9.15
N ASN A 35 -4.39 20.67 -9.49
CA ASN A 35 -4.98 21.99 -9.27
C ASN A 35 -6.07 22.32 -10.30
N ALA A 36 -5.94 21.84 -11.54
CA ALA A 36 -6.92 22.05 -12.60
C ALA A 36 -8.24 21.29 -12.37
N VAL A 37 -8.24 20.25 -11.54
CA VAL A 37 -9.46 19.47 -11.21
C VAL A 37 -10.01 19.88 -9.84
N PRO A 38 -11.22 20.47 -9.78
CA PRO A 38 -11.88 20.83 -8.54
C PRO A 38 -12.07 19.64 -7.59
N LYS A 39 -12.04 19.89 -6.28
CA LYS A 39 -12.18 18.85 -5.26
C LYS A 39 -13.55 18.14 -5.29
N ASN A 40 -14.59 18.83 -5.77
CA ASN A 40 -15.97 18.32 -5.79
C ASN A 40 -16.23 17.32 -6.94
N ASP A 41 -15.45 17.37 -8.02
CA ASP A 41 -15.65 16.52 -9.21
C ASP A 41 -15.06 15.11 -9.02
N LYS A 42 -15.81 14.25 -8.34
CA LYS A 42 -15.37 12.87 -8.02
C LYS A 42 -14.95 12.05 -9.25
N LYS A 43 -15.68 12.17 -10.37
CA LYS A 43 -15.37 11.43 -11.62
C LYS A 43 -14.04 11.89 -12.22
N ARG A 44 -13.83 13.21 -12.34
CA ARG A 44 -12.59 13.78 -12.90
C ARG A 44 -11.39 13.55 -11.99
N ARG A 45 -11.59 13.52 -10.66
CA ARG A 45 -10.52 13.19 -9.70
C ARG A 45 -10.06 11.73 -9.79
N ARG A 46 -10.98 10.79 -10.04
CA ARG A 46 -10.63 9.38 -10.31
C ARG A 46 -9.81 9.26 -11.59
N GLN A 47 -10.31 9.84 -12.69
CA GLN A 47 -9.59 9.86 -13.96
C GLN A 47 -8.20 10.48 -13.83
N LEU A 48 -8.11 11.62 -13.16
CA LEU A 48 -6.83 12.27 -12.88
C LEU A 48 -5.86 11.36 -12.11
N THR A 49 -6.35 10.60 -11.13
CA THR A 49 -5.50 9.71 -10.33
C THR A 49 -4.97 8.56 -11.18
N GLU A 50 -5.81 7.98 -12.04
CA GLU A 50 -5.40 6.96 -13.00
C GLU A 50 -4.40 7.49 -14.02
N ASP A 51 -4.64 8.70 -14.57
CA ASP A 51 -3.74 9.33 -15.54
C ASP A 51 -2.38 9.67 -14.90
N VAL A 52 -2.36 10.13 -13.64
CA VAL A 52 -1.13 10.36 -12.88
C VAL A 52 -0.37 9.04 -12.67
N ALA A 53 -1.05 7.97 -12.26
CA ALA A 53 -0.42 6.67 -12.06
C ALA A 53 0.17 6.11 -13.36
N LYS A 54 -0.52 6.27 -14.50
CA LYS A 54 -0.02 5.88 -15.82
C LYS A 54 1.23 6.68 -16.20
N LEU A 55 1.20 8.00 -16.07
CA LEU A 55 2.33 8.87 -16.39
C LEU A 55 3.57 8.58 -15.52
N GLU A 56 3.37 8.28 -14.23
CA GLU A 56 4.46 7.90 -13.33
C GLU A 56 5.05 6.53 -13.70
N ALA A 57 4.19 5.55 -14.03
CA ALA A 57 4.64 4.21 -14.44
C ALA A 57 5.40 4.24 -15.77
N GLU A 58 4.90 4.97 -16.77
CA GLU A 58 5.58 5.10 -18.07
C GLU A 58 6.96 5.77 -17.93
N MET A 59 7.07 6.80 -17.09
CA MET A 59 8.35 7.47 -16.84
C MET A 59 9.34 6.57 -16.12
N GLU A 60 8.90 5.84 -15.09
CA GLU A 60 9.78 4.91 -14.38
C GLU A 60 10.23 3.75 -15.28
N GLN A 61 9.34 3.24 -16.12
CA GLN A 61 9.67 2.20 -17.09
C GLN A 61 10.73 2.68 -18.09
N LYS A 62 10.57 3.88 -18.67
CA LYS A 62 11.57 4.48 -19.55
C LYS A 62 12.91 4.65 -18.87
N HIS A 63 12.93 5.19 -17.64
CA HIS A 63 14.17 5.36 -16.88
C HIS A 63 14.86 4.03 -16.59
N LYS A 64 14.09 2.99 -16.29
CA LYS A 64 14.60 1.63 -16.09
C LYS A 64 15.19 1.06 -17.38
N GLU A 65 14.48 1.18 -18.50
CA GLU A 65 14.94 0.72 -19.81
C GLU A 65 16.22 1.45 -20.25
N GLU A 66 16.32 2.77 -20.03
CA GLU A 66 17.54 3.54 -20.34
C GLU A 66 18.74 3.12 -19.47
N LEU A 67 18.51 2.81 -18.19
CA LEU A 67 19.56 2.27 -17.32
C LEU A 67 19.97 0.85 -17.73
N GLU A 68 19.02 0.02 -18.15
CA GLU A 68 19.31 -1.32 -18.67
C GLU A 68 20.06 -1.26 -20.01
N GLN A 69 19.67 -0.33 -20.91
CA GLN A 69 20.38 -0.09 -22.15
C GLN A 69 21.81 0.40 -21.91
N LEU A 70 22.04 1.36 -21.01
CA LEU A 70 23.42 1.76 -20.65
C LEU A 70 24.24 0.61 -20.07
N LYS A 71 23.62 -0.26 -19.26
CA LYS A 71 24.28 -1.46 -18.74
C LYS A 71 24.59 -2.48 -19.83
N LEU A 72 23.77 -2.56 -20.87
CA LEU A 72 23.99 -3.45 -22.02
C LEU A 72 25.06 -2.88 -22.95
N THR A 73 25.03 -1.59 -23.27
CA THR A 73 26.08 -0.94 -24.10
C THR A 73 27.44 -0.97 -23.42
N SER A 74 27.50 -0.83 -22.10
CA SER A 74 28.73 -1.02 -21.29
C SER A 74 29.22 -2.48 -21.25
N LYS A 75 28.33 -3.46 -21.48
CA LYS A 75 28.68 -4.88 -21.59
C LYS A 75 29.09 -5.26 -23.01
N GLU A 76 28.41 -4.74 -24.03
CA GLU A 76 28.73 -4.97 -25.44
C GLU A 76 30.09 -4.35 -25.83
N SER A 77 30.44 -3.18 -25.29
CA SER A 77 31.80 -2.60 -25.42
C SER A 77 32.90 -3.46 -24.78
N LYS A 78 32.55 -4.31 -23.80
CA LYS A 78 33.46 -5.26 -23.17
C LYS A 78 33.54 -6.61 -23.91
N ILE A 79 32.51 -7.05 -24.63
CA ILE A 79 32.47 -8.38 -25.28
C ILE A 79 33.52 -8.51 -26.40
N ASP A 80 33.87 -7.44 -27.12
CA ASP A 80 34.96 -7.46 -28.12
C ASP A 80 36.37 -7.61 -27.51
N SER A 81 36.52 -7.50 -26.18
CA SER A 81 37.80 -7.61 -25.46
C SER A 81 37.94 -8.89 -24.62
N VAL A 82 36.88 -9.68 -24.47
CA VAL A 82 36.73 -10.72 -23.42
C VAL A 82 37.10 -12.15 -23.86
N ALA A 83 37.68 -12.36 -25.04
CA ALA A 83 38.23 -13.68 -25.39
C ALA A 83 39.50 -14.08 -24.59
N VAL A 84 40.10 -13.17 -23.81
CA VAL A 84 41.45 -13.42 -23.21
C VAL A 84 41.48 -13.55 -21.69
N ASN A 85 40.53 -13.00 -20.91
CA ASN A 85 40.75 -12.86 -19.46
C ASN A 85 39.63 -13.45 -18.58
N ILE A 86 39.45 -14.76 -18.68
CA ILE A 86 38.95 -15.59 -17.57
C ILE A 86 40.02 -15.54 -16.47
N SER A 87 39.88 -14.69 -15.44
CA SER A 87 40.60 -14.88 -14.16
C SER A 87 40.22 -13.97 -12.97
N ASN A 88 39.34 -12.97 -13.07
CA ASN A 88 39.04 -12.12 -11.90
C ASN A 88 37.54 -12.02 -11.59
N LEU A 89 37.00 -13.13 -11.09
CA LEU A 89 35.70 -13.21 -10.46
C LEU A 89 35.88 -13.04 -8.94
N VAL A 90 35.91 -11.80 -8.46
CA VAL A 90 35.65 -11.49 -7.05
C VAL A 90 34.62 -10.38 -7.01
N LEU A 91 33.41 -10.78 -6.65
CA LEU A 91 32.24 -9.96 -6.42
C LEU A 91 32.46 -9.14 -5.13
N GLU A 92 33.09 -7.97 -5.23
CA GLU A 92 33.12 -7.01 -4.13
C GLU A 92 31.79 -6.26 -4.04
N ASN A 93 30.96 -6.70 -3.09
CA ASN A 93 29.79 -6.00 -2.57
C ASN A 93 30.25 -4.69 -1.90
N GLN A 94 30.36 -3.61 -2.68
CA GLN A 94 30.38 -2.26 -2.11
C GLN A 94 28.97 -1.91 -1.63
N PRO A 95 28.79 -1.40 -0.39
CA PRO A 95 27.50 -0.89 0.04
C PRO A 95 27.15 0.32 -0.83
N PHE A 96 26.23 0.10 -1.78
CA PHE A 96 25.63 1.15 -2.58
C PHE A 96 25.14 2.24 -1.62
N ARG A 97 25.71 3.44 -1.72
CA ARG A 97 25.29 4.56 -0.87
C ARG A 97 23.83 4.83 -1.17
N ILE A 98 22.99 4.53 -0.18
CA ILE A 98 21.55 4.75 -0.21
C ILE A 98 21.33 6.21 -0.63
N SER A 99 20.70 6.39 -1.79
CA SER A 99 20.41 7.71 -2.35
C SER A 99 19.58 8.50 -1.34
N LYS A 100 19.82 9.82 -1.21
CA LYS A 100 18.98 10.73 -0.39
C LYS A 100 17.47 10.68 -0.72
N ALA A 101 17.09 10.10 -1.86
CA ALA A 101 15.70 9.82 -2.21
C ALA A 101 15.18 8.50 -1.60
N GLN A 102 16.03 7.48 -1.54
CA GLN A 102 15.74 6.20 -0.89
C GLN A 102 15.57 6.41 0.63
N GLU A 103 16.44 7.21 1.27
CA GLU A 103 16.27 7.60 2.67
C GLU A 103 14.93 8.32 2.95
N ARG A 104 14.36 9.03 1.98
CA ARG A 104 13.04 9.68 2.15
C ARG A 104 11.89 8.69 2.05
N TRP A 105 11.99 7.69 1.18
CA TRP A 105 11.02 6.61 1.09
C TRP A 105 11.11 5.69 2.30
N ASP A 106 12.32 5.34 2.73
CA ASP A 106 12.57 4.54 3.92
C ASP A 106 12.08 5.28 5.18
N LYS A 107 12.29 6.61 5.27
CA LYS A 107 11.74 7.44 6.35
C LYS A 107 10.21 7.50 6.33
N LYS A 108 9.58 7.50 5.15
CA LYS A 108 8.12 7.46 5.02
C LYS A 108 7.57 6.08 5.39
N ALA A 109 8.24 5.02 4.94
CA ALA A 109 7.90 3.63 5.28
C ALA A 109 8.07 3.37 6.79
N ALA A 110 9.12 3.91 7.41
CA ALA A 110 9.33 3.83 8.85
C ALA A 110 8.23 4.56 9.64
N LEU A 111 7.81 5.76 9.21
CA LEU A 111 6.75 6.52 9.86
C LEU A 111 5.36 5.85 9.70
N GLU A 112 5.08 5.26 8.54
CA GLU A 112 3.85 4.50 8.30
C GLU A 112 3.83 3.24 9.18
N LYS A 113 4.96 2.52 9.27
CA LYS A 113 5.10 1.33 10.12
C LYS A 113 4.95 1.68 11.61
N GLU A 114 5.55 2.76 12.08
CA GLU A 114 5.37 3.24 13.46
C GLU A 114 3.90 3.60 13.75
N ARG A 115 3.22 4.23 12.77
CA ARG A 115 1.80 4.56 12.89
C ARG A 115 0.93 3.30 12.92
N GLU A 116 1.21 2.32 12.08
CA GLU A 116 0.52 1.03 12.06
C GLU A 116 0.77 0.24 13.35
N GLU A 117 2.01 0.25 13.87
CA GLU A 117 2.36 -0.38 15.15
C GLU A 117 1.60 0.27 16.32
N ARG A 118 1.51 1.60 16.36
CA ARG A 118 0.70 2.31 17.37
C ARG A 118 -0.79 2.00 17.28
N ILE A 119 -1.31 1.76 16.08
CA ILE A 119 -2.71 1.35 15.88
C ILE A 119 -2.89 -0.11 16.34
N ALA A 120 -1.98 -1.00 15.96
CA ALA A 120 -2.02 -2.41 16.35
C ALA A 120 -1.89 -2.59 17.87
N GLU A 121 -1.01 -1.84 18.53
CA GLU A 121 -0.90 -1.80 19.99
C GLU A 121 -2.20 -1.33 20.64
N ALA A 122 -2.79 -0.24 20.15
CA ALA A 122 -4.08 0.24 20.63
C ALA A 122 -5.23 -0.74 20.37
N GLU A 123 -5.19 -1.54 19.29
CA GLU A 123 -6.15 -2.61 19.02
C GLU A 123 -5.97 -3.77 20.02
N ILE A 124 -4.73 -4.18 20.32
CA ILE A 124 -4.43 -5.21 21.33
C ILE A 124 -4.88 -4.75 22.73
N GLU A 125 -4.62 -3.49 23.08
CA GLU A 125 -5.11 -2.89 24.34
C GLU A 125 -6.64 -2.80 24.37
N ASN A 126 -7.30 -2.53 23.24
CA ASN A 126 -8.76 -2.54 23.17
C ASN A 126 -9.36 -3.96 23.30
N LEU A 127 -8.71 -4.98 22.75
CA LEU A 127 -9.10 -6.38 22.94
C LEU A 127 -8.98 -6.82 24.40
N THR A 128 -7.99 -6.32 25.13
CA THR A 128 -7.83 -6.62 26.57
C THR A 128 -8.48 -5.59 27.48
N GLY A 129 -9.09 -4.55 26.91
CA GLY A 129 -9.67 -3.44 27.63
C GLY A 129 -10.91 -3.85 28.43
N ALA A 130 -11.19 -3.09 29.49
CA ALA A 130 -12.33 -3.34 30.39
C ALA A 130 -13.66 -3.50 29.64
N ARG A 131 -13.89 -2.69 28.59
CA ARG A 131 -15.11 -2.77 27.75
C ARG A 131 -15.23 -4.12 27.03
N HIS A 132 -14.14 -4.66 26.49
CA HIS A 132 -14.17 -5.95 25.80
C HIS A 132 -14.48 -7.07 26.79
N VAL A 133 -13.77 -7.08 27.92
CA VAL A 133 -13.99 -8.04 29.01
C VAL A 133 -15.43 -7.99 29.54
N GLU A 134 -16.00 -6.80 29.71
CA GLU A 134 -17.41 -6.62 30.10
C GLU A 134 -18.37 -7.16 29.04
N SER A 135 -18.11 -6.87 27.76
CA SER A 135 -18.94 -7.35 26.66
C SER A 135 -18.90 -8.88 26.52
N GLU A 136 -17.74 -9.51 26.74
CA GLU A 136 -17.60 -10.97 26.76
C GLU A 136 -18.36 -11.59 27.93
N LYS A 137 -18.24 -11.03 29.14
CA LYS A 137 -19.00 -11.49 30.31
C LYS A 137 -20.50 -11.39 30.07
N LEU A 138 -20.95 -10.28 29.48
CA LEU A 138 -22.36 -10.10 29.15
C LEU A 138 -22.82 -11.13 28.10
N ALA A 139 -22.01 -11.38 27.08
CA ALA A 139 -22.28 -12.40 26.07
C ALA A 139 -22.38 -13.81 26.71
N GLN A 140 -21.50 -14.15 27.66
CA GLN A 140 -21.55 -15.43 28.38
C GLN A 140 -22.85 -15.60 29.18
N ILE A 141 -23.28 -14.55 29.91
CA ILE A 141 -24.53 -14.57 30.68
C ILE A 141 -25.74 -14.75 29.76
N LEU A 142 -25.73 -14.08 28.60
CA LEU A 142 -26.82 -14.18 27.62
C LEU A 142 -26.82 -15.55 26.92
N ALA A 143 -25.66 -16.09 26.56
CA ALA A 143 -25.53 -17.41 25.95
C ALA A 143 -26.08 -18.51 26.87
N ALA A 144 -25.85 -18.41 28.19
CA ALA A 144 -26.45 -19.32 29.18
C ALA A 144 -27.99 -19.27 29.21
N ARG A 145 -28.59 -18.21 28.67
CA ARG A 145 -30.04 -18.02 28.54
C ARG A 145 -30.53 -18.21 27.10
N HIS A 146 -29.66 -18.68 26.20
CA HIS A 146 -29.92 -18.79 24.75
C HIS A 146 -30.30 -17.46 24.09
N LEU A 147 -29.69 -16.36 24.55
CA LEU A 147 -29.84 -15.02 23.99
C LEU A 147 -28.51 -14.51 23.43
N GLU A 148 -28.58 -13.60 22.46
CA GLU A 148 -27.42 -12.95 21.86
C GLU A 148 -27.62 -11.43 21.77
N ILE A 149 -26.53 -10.67 21.68
CA ILE A 149 -26.57 -9.20 21.52
C ILE A 149 -26.50 -8.87 20.02
N LYS A 150 -27.47 -8.09 19.54
CA LYS A 150 -27.46 -7.51 18.19
C LYS A 150 -27.09 -6.04 18.25
N GLN A 151 -26.13 -5.64 17.41
CA GLN A 151 -25.65 -4.26 17.36
C GLN A 151 -26.60 -3.39 16.54
N ILE A 152 -27.11 -2.34 17.18
CA ILE A 152 -28.02 -1.36 16.58
C ILE A 152 -27.29 -0.03 16.47
N PRO A 153 -27.41 0.71 15.35
CA PRO A 153 -26.77 2.02 15.19
C PRO A 153 -27.09 2.97 16.36
N SER A 154 -26.06 3.62 16.90
CA SER A 154 -26.18 4.61 17.99
C SER A 154 -26.75 5.94 17.50
N ASP A 155 -28.03 5.98 17.14
CA ASP A 155 -28.77 7.20 16.81
C ASP A 155 -29.93 7.47 17.78
N GLY A 156 -30.62 8.60 17.62
CA GLY A 156 -31.77 8.96 18.47
C GLY A 156 -33.01 8.07 18.31
N HIS A 157 -33.01 7.13 17.35
CA HIS A 157 -34.11 6.19 17.11
C HIS A 157 -33.73 4.75 17.49
N CYS A 158 -32.57 4.53 18.13
CA CYS A 158 -32.05 3.20 18.45
C CYS A 158 -33.03 2.33 19.24
N MET A 159 -33.81 2.93 20.15
CA MET A 159 -34.85 2.23 20.92
C MET A 159 -35.94 1.66 20.01
N TYR A 160 -36.45 2.46 19.07
CA TYR A 160 -37.50 2.02 18.15
C TYR A 160 -36.98 0.96 17.19
N ARG A 161 -35.75 1.10 16.71
CA ARG A 161 -35.09 0.11 15.85
C ARG A 161 -34.87 -1.23 16.57
N ALA A 162 -34.56 -1.20 17.86
CA ALA A 162 -34.41 -2.41 18.67
C ALA A 162 -35.72 -3.19 18.78
N ILE A 163 -36.82 -2.47 19.03
CA ILE A 163 -38.15 -3.06 19.12
C ILE A 163 -38.59 -3.58 17.74
N GLU A 164 -38.31 -2.84 16.68
CA GLU A 164 -38.61 -3.25 15.31
C GLU A 164 -37.90 -4.58 14.93
N ASP A 165 -36.60 -4.72 15.22
CA ASP A 165 -35.86 -5.96 14.97
C ASP A 165 -36.43 -7.14 15.77
N GLN A 166 -36.76 -6.93 17.05
CA GLN A 166 -37.37 -7.96 17.90
C GLN A 166 -38.71 -8.45 17.37
N LEU A 167 -39.57 -7.54 16.89
CA LEU A 167 -40.88 -7.89 16.34
C LEU A 167 -40.75 -8.66 15.02
N LYS A 168 -39.85 -8.25 14.13
CA LYS A 168 -39.60 -8.96 12.86
C LYS A 168 -39.16 -10.42 13.08
N GLU A 169 -38.34 -10.66 14.10
CA GLU A 169 -37.90 -12.02 14.46
C GLU A 169 -39.04 -12.88 15.01
N GLN A 170 -39.97 -12.27 15.77
CA GLN A 170 -41.16 -12.95 16.26
C GLN A 170 -42.18 -13.21 15.15
N ASP A 171 -42.37 -12.26 14.23
CA ASP A 171 -43.28 -12.42 13.09
C ASP A 171 -42.79 -13.51 12.11
N CYS A 172 -41.46 -13.65 11.92
CA CYS A 172 -40.90 -14.79 11.18
C CYS A 172 -41.11 -16.15 11.89
N SER A 173 -41.29 -16.18 13.21
CA SER A 173 -41.61 -17.42 13.92
C SER A 173 -43.06 -17.86 13.73
N LEU A 174 -43.93 -16.92 13.31
CA LEU A 174 -45.36 -17.16 13.10
C LEU A 174 -45.71 -17.39 11.61
N ASP A 175 -44.79 -17.13 10.68
CA ASP A 175 -44.94 -17.44 9.25
C ASP A 175 -44.01 -18.60 8.81
N CYS A 176 -44.50 -19.82 9.02
CA CYS A 176 -44.19 -21.09 8.34
C CYS A 176 -42.71 -21.50 8.06
N GLY A 177 -42.25 -22.54 8.78
CA GLY A 177 -41.52 -23.67 8.17
C GLY A 177 -40.06 -23.91 8.56
N CYS A 178 -39.78 -24.41 9.77
CA CYS A 178 -38.55 -25.18 10.06
C CYS A 178 -38.68 -26.01 11.35
N LEU A 179 -39.65 -26.93 11.39
CA LEU A 179 -39.47 -28.17 12.15
C LEU A 179 -38.36 -28.95 11.42
N LYS A 180 -37.10 -28.74 11.79
CA LYS A 180 -36.05 -29.70 11.46
C LYS A 180 -36.31 -30.95 12.29
N MET A 181 -37.03 -31.88 11.66
CA MET A 181 -36.97 -33.30 11.95
C MET A 181 -35.50 -33.66 12.20
N SER A 182 -35.24 -34.10 13.42
CA SER A 182 -34.02 -34.80 13.76
C SER A 182 -34.10 -36.14 13.05
N ASP A 183 -33.19 -36.38 12.09
CA ASP A 183 -33.04 -37.68 11.46
C ASP A 183 -32.62 -38.70 12.53
N CYS A 184 -33.52 -39.64 12.79
CA CYS A 184 -33.29 -40.96 13.38
C CYS A 184 -34.21 -41.94 12.64
#